data_AF-A0A9X9WLX6-F1
#
_entry.id   AF-A0A9X9WLX6-F1
#
_cell.length_a   1.000
_cell.length_b   1.000
_cell.length_c   1.000
_cell.angle_alpha   90.00
_cell.angle_beta   90.00
_cell.angle_gamma   90.00
#
_symmetry.space_group_name_H-M   'P 1'
#
loop_
_entity.id
_entity.type
_entity.pdbx_description
1 polymer ?
#
loop_
_entity_poly.entity_id
_entity_poly.type
_entity_poly.pdbx_seq_one_letter_code
_entity_poly.pdbx_strand_id
1 'polypeptide(L)' 'MLQRLRTSEALRQKSGRLEAPPPLQHMTAIPPLRFTSCQWVTEAAPPWPRCGEPTEGGCAWCEPHKRVVFQPREETPMP' A
#
# COMPACT_ATOMS: atom_id res chain seq x y z
N MET A 1 40.15 51.53 30.02
CA MET A 1 40.76 50.92 28.81
C MET A 1 39.82 49.84 28.27
N LEU A 2 39.24 50.09 27.09
CA LEU A 2 38.25 49.22 26.45
C LEU A 2 38.96 47.99 25.83
N GLN A 3 38.79 46.81 26.44
CA GLN A 3 39.22 45.56 25.83
C GLN A 3 38.16 45.03 24.86
N ARG A 4 38.68 44.56 23.74
CA ARG A 4 38.02 44.48 22.44
C ARG A 4 37.21 43.20 22.28
N LEU A 5 35.95 43.41 21.87
CA LEU A 5 35.16 42.58 20.95
C LEU A 5 35.97 41.51 20.18
N ARG A 6 35.86 40.23 20.54
CA ARG A 6 36.16 39.08 19.64
C ARG A 6 35.52 37.78 20.15
N THR A 7 34.22 37.60 19.96
CA THR A 7 33.59 36.27 19.89
C THR A 7 32.27 36.36 19.13
N SER A 8 32.35 36.61 17.81
CA SER A 8 31.16 36.58 16.93
C SER A 8 31.44 35.84 15.63
N GLU A 9 32.49 35.01 15.59
CA GLU A 9 32.95 34.33 14.36
C GLU A 9 32.82 32.80 14.46
N ALA A 10 31.81 32.31 15.18
CA ALA A 10 31.58 30.85 15.34
C ALA A 10 30.17 30.39 14.90
N LEU A 11 29.46 31.18 14.09
CA LEU A 11 28.10 30.83 13.63
C LEU A 11 27.90 30.87 12.10
N ARG A 12 28.96 30.97 11.31
CA ARG A 12 28.86 30.99 9.84
C ARG A 12 29.61 29.82 9.19
N GLN A 13 29.25 28.58 9.51
CA GLN A 13 29.64 27.45 8.65
C GLN A 13 28.87 26.16 8.97
N LYS A 14 27.56 26.17 8.71
CA LYS A 14 26.88 24.97 8.23
C LYS A 14 25.65 25.36 7.44
N SER A 15 25.87 26.05 6.32
CA SER A 15 24.95 25.97 5.18
C SER A 15 25.01 24.53 4.67
N GLY A 16 24.34 23.63 5.39
CA GLY A 16 23.94 22.35 4.84
C GLY A 16 23.09 22.67 3.63
N ARG A 17 23.67 22.47 2.47
CA ARG A 17 22.99 22.45 1.18
C ARG A 17 21.72 21.64 1.40
N LEU A 18 20.54 22.25 1.23
CA LEU A 18 19.29 21.51 1.04
C LEU A 18 19.49 20.74 -0.26
N GLU A 19 20.17 19.59 -0.17
CA GLU A 19 20.06 18.58 -1.20
C GLU A 19 18.58 18.24 -1.25
N ALA A 20 17.96 18.52 -2.39
CA ALA A 20 16.59 18.12 -2.65
C ALA A 20 16.47 16.63 -2.25
N PRO A 21 15.36 16.22 -1.60
CA PRO A 21 15.16 14.82 -1.30
C PRO A 21 15.46 14.01 -2.57
N PRO A 22 16.17 12.87 -2.47
CA PRO A 22 16.44 12.05 -3.64
C PRO A 22 15.12 11.87 -4.39
N PRO A 23 15.12 11.93 -5.74
CA PRO A 23 13.91 11.67 -6.51
C PRO A 23 13.32 10.37 -5.96
N LEU A 24 12.01 10.32 -5.74
CA LEU A 24 11.28 9.14 -5.26
C LEU A 24 11.60 7.96 -6.19
N GLN A 25 12.71 7.29 -5.91
CA GLN A 25 13.26 6.25 -6.75
C GLN A 25 12.48 5.00 -6.41
N HIS A 26 11.77 4.52 -7.42
CA HIS A 26 11.09 3.25 -7.45
C HIS A 26 9.94 3.15 -6.44
N MET A 27 8.79 3.67 -6.86
CA MET A 27 7.57 2.89 -6.66
C MET A 27 7.82 1.54 -7.33
N THR A 28 8.31 0.57 -6.56
CA THR A 28 8.38 -0.82 -7.00
C THR A 28 6.96 -1.20 -7.38
N ALA A 29 6.68 -1.29 -8.67
CA ALA A 29 5.39 -1.73 -9.17
C ALA A 29 5.15 -3.11 -8.56
N ILE A 30 4.30 -3.18 -7.54
CA ILE A 30 3.89 -4.45 -6.95
C ILE A 30 3.31 -5.25 -8.12
N PRO A 31 3.88 -6.43 -8.47
CA PRO A 31 3.38 -7.19 -9.60
C PRO A 31 1.88 -7.46 -9.37
N PRO A 32 1.03 -7.34 -10.40
CA PRO A 32 -0.39 -7.57 -10.23
C PRO A 32 -0.59 -8.98 -9.67
N LEU A 33 -1.38 -9.11 -8.59
CA LEU A 33 -1.71 -10.40 -8.00
C LEU A 33 -2.34 -11.28 -9.07
N ARG A 34 -1.61 -12.29 -9.55
CA ARG A 34 -2.09 -13.22 -10.57
C ARG A 34 -2.71 -14.43 -9.87
N PHE A 35 -4.00 -14.33 -9.57
CA PHE A 35 -4.78 -15.50 -9.20
C PHE A 35 -5.13 -16.28 -10.47
N THR A 36 -4.74 -17.55 -10.50
CA THR A 36 -5.09 -18.49 -11.59
C THR A 36 -6.29 -19.37 -11.23
N SER A 37 -6.73 -19.35 -9.97
CA SER A 37 -7.86 -20.12 -9.47
C SER A 37 -8.61 -19.38 -8.37
N CYS A 38 -9.88 -19.74 -8.20
CA CYS A 38 -10.81 -19.10 -7.29
C CYS A 38 -10.45 -19.41 -5.84
N GLN A 39 -10.32 -18.34 -5.05
CA GLN A 39 -9.95 -18.37 -3.64
C GLN A 39 -11.16 -18.49 -2.69
N TRP A 40 -12.36 -18.73 -3.24
CA TRP A 40 -13.56 -18.92 -2.42
C TRP A 40 -13.45 -20.20 -1.60
N VAL A 41 -13.67 -20.08 -0.29
CA VAL A 41 -13.67 -21.21 0.65
C VAL A 41 -15.08 -21.79 0.69
N THR A 42 -15.23 -23.07 0.36
CA THR A 42 -16.54 -23.73 0.27
C THR A 42 -17.06 -24.22 1.61
N GLU A 43 -16.17 -24.40 2.60
CA GLU A 43 -16.53 -24.90 3.93
C GLU A 43 -15.84 -24.11 5.05
N ALA A 44 -16.58 -23.83 6.13
CA ALA A 44 -16.05 -23.10 7.28
C ALA A 44 -15.13 -23.95 8.19
N ALA A 45 -14.99 -25.25 7.90
CA ALA A 45 -14.20 -26.19 8.69
C ALA A 45 -12.95 -26.66 7.90
N PRO A 46 -11.88 -27.07 8.62
CA PRO A 46 -10.74 -27.73 7.99
C PRO A 46 -11.19 -28.90 7.12
N PRO A 47 -10.61 -29.10 5.92
CA PRO A 47 -9.36 -28.50 5.44
C PRO A 47 -9.50 -27.12 4.74
N TRP A 48 -10.62 -26.43 4.89
CA TRP A 48 -10.96 -25.19 4.16
C TRP A 48 -10.81 -25.36 2.64
N PRO A 49 -11.53 -26.34 2.06
CA PRO A 49 -11.51 -26.55 0.62
C PRO A 49 -11.80 -25.26 -0.15
N ARG A 50 -11.04 -25.04 -1.22
CA ARG A 50 -11.22 -23.91 -2.13
C ARG A 50 -11.98 -24.35 -3.37
N CYS A 51 -12.74 -23.43 -3.95
CA CYS A 51 -13.50 -23.65 -5.18
C CYS A 51 -12.61 -24.13 -6.34
N GLY A 52 -11.43 -23.53 -6.54
CA GLY A 52 -10.46 -23.99 -7.54
C GLY A 52 -10.78 -23.65 -9.00
N GLU A 53 -11.99 -23.17 -9.31
CA GLU A 53 -12.38 -22.72 -10.66
C GLU A 53 -11.44 -21.64 -11.22
N PRO A 54 -11.21 -21.60 -12.54
CA PRO A 54 -10.34 -20.60 -13.15
C PRO A 54 -10.88 -19.18 -12.95
N THR A 55 -9.98 -18.24 -12.73
CA THR A 55 -10.30 -16.82 -12.55
C THR A 55 -9.73 -15.97 -13.68
N GLU A 56 -10.38 -14.84 -13.93
CA GLU A 56 -9.82 -13.81 -14.81
C GLU A 56 -8.55 -13.21 -14.18
N GLY A 57 -7.60 -12.80 -15.03
CA GLY A 57 -6.34 -12.22 -14.58
C GLY A 57 -6.55 -11.01 -13.65
N GLY A 58 -6.06 -11.10 -12.43
CA GLY A 58 -6.19 -10.04 -11.43
C GLY A 58 -7.39 -10.17 -10.49
N CYS A 59 -8.26 -11.17 -10.68
CA CYS A 59 -9.38 -11.41 -9.77
C CYS A 59 -9.21 -12.70 -8.96
N ALA A 60 -9.43 -12.64 -7.65
CA ALA A 60 -9.35 -13.80 -6.77
C ALA A 60 -10.59 -14.72 -6.82
N TRP A 61 -11.67 -14.31 -7.49
CA TRP A 61 -12.95 -15.01 -7.49
C TRP A 61 -13.42 -15.34 -8.92
N CYS A 62 -14.02 -16.52 -9.10
CA CYS A 62 -14.70 -16.87 -10.35
C CYS A 62 -16.03 -16.12 -10.46
N GLU A 63 -16.61 -16.05 -11.66
CA GLU A 63 -17.86 -15.31 -11.94
C GLU A 63 -18.98 -15.49 -10.90
N PRO A 64 -19.36 -16.72 -10.47
CA PRO A 64 -20.43 -16.87 -9.48
C PRO A 64 -20.06 -16.26 -8.12
N HIS A 65 -18.81 -16.41 -7.67
CA HIS A 65 -18.36 -15.89 -6.38
C HIS A 65 -18.09 -14.38 -6.41
N LYS A 66 -17.71 -13.81 -7.57
CA LYS A 66 -17.63 -12.35 -7.74
C LYS A 66 -18.96 -11.69 -7.41
N ARG A 67 -20.09 -12.26 -7.88
CA ARG A 67 -21.43 -11.72 -7.61
C ARG A 67 -21.81 -11.73 -6.12
N VAL A 68 -21.22 -12.62 -5.34
CA VAL A 68 -21.43 -12.68 -3.89
C VAL A 68 -20.55 -11.64 -3.19
N VAL A 69 -19.26 -11.57 -3.55
CA VAL A 69 -18.29 -10.66 -2.92
C VAL A 69 -18.58 -9.20 -3.26
N PHE A 70 -18.84 -8.92 -4.53
CA PHE A 70 -19.09 -7.57 -5.04
C PHE A 70 -20.57 -7.24 -5.13
N GLN A 71 -21.43 -8.00 -4.44
CA GLN A 71 -22.83 -7.62 -4.36
C GLN A 71 -22.89 -6.21 -3.74
N PRO A 72 -23.41 -5.21 -4.46
CA PRO A 72 -23.53 -3.87 -3.92
C PRO A 72 -24.38 -3.99 -2.67
N ARG A 73 -23.79 -3.71 -1.51
CA ARG A 73 -24.56 -3.58 -0.29
C ARG A 73 -25.51 -2.42 -0.54
N GLU A 74 -26.81 -2.69 -0.57
CA GLU A 74 -27.79 -1.63 -0.38
C GLU A 74 -27.34 -0.88 0.87
N GLU A 75 -27.00 0.40 0.68
CA GLU A 75 -26.60 1.29 1.76
C GLU A 75 -27.66 1.15 2.84
N THR A 76 -27.32 0.45 3.92
CA THR A 76 -28.19 0.35 5.07
C THR A 76 -28.22 1.77 5.62
N PRO A 77 -29.35 2.51 5.54
CA PRO A 77 -29.40 3.82 6.14
C PRO A 77 -29.05 3.63 7.61
N MET A 78 -27.94 4.22 8.06
CA MET A 78 -27.57 4.17 9.47
C MET A 78 -28.71 4.83 10.26
N PRO A 79 -29.19 4.19 11.35
CA PRO A 79 -30.18 4.79 12.22
C PRO A 79 -29.65 6.05 12.93
#